data_AF-A0A2M7XWS2-F1
#
_entry.id   AF-A0A2M7XWS2-F1
#
_cell.length_a   1.000
_cell.length_b   1.000
_cell.length_c   1.000
_cell.angle_alpha   90.00
_cell.angle_beta   90.00
_cell.angle_gamma   90.00
#
_symmetry.space_group_name_H-M   'P 1'
#
loop_
_entity.id
_entity.type
_entity.pdbx_description
1 polymer ?
#
loop_
_entity_poly.entity_id
_entity_poly.type
_entity_poly.pdbx_seq_one_letter_code
_entity_poly.pdbx_strand_id
1 'polypeptide(L)'
;MYNWTIDERKLKQNNPEKYELWKLVQSINYGLDNHKLSKKQLIDAWPFIKNRLDPYKKRALEYLIWKKQYSLPNNLSFWNLSK
;
A
#
# COMPACT_ATOMS: atom_id res chain seq x y z
N MET A 1 4.60 7.22 -12.11
CA MET A 1 3.52 6.60 -11.29
C MET A 1 2.65 5.77 -12.23
N TYR A 2 2.08 4.65 -11.80
CA TYR A 2 1.37 3.72 -12.72
C TYR A 2 -0.06 4.19 -13.12
N ASN A 3 -0.56 5.31 -12.58
CA ASN A 3 -1.96 5.73 -12.69
C ASN A 3 -2.16 7.20 -13.16
N TRP A 4 -1.37 7.73 -14.11
CA TRP A 4 -1.57 9.10 -14.62
C TRP A 4 -2.84 9.28 -15.47
N THR A 5 -3.55 8.21 -15.80
CA THR A 5 -4.69 8.21 -16.74
C THR A 5 -6.05 8.00 -16.08
N ILE A 6 -6.13 7.92 -14.74
CA ILE A 6 -7.42 7.76 -14.03
C ILE A 6 -8.08 9.13 -13.87
N ASP A 7 -9.27 9.27 -14.44
CA ASP A 7 -10.18 10.38 -14.13
C ASP A 7 -10.82 10.14 -12.75
N GLU A 8 -10.25 10.78 -11.74
CA GLU A 8 -10.71 10.69 -10.35
C GLU A 8 -12.16 11.12 -10.17
N ARG A 9 -12.61 12.14 -10.90
CA ARG A 9 -13.98 12.68 -10.78
C ARG A 9 -14.97 11.65 -11.30
N LYS A 10 -14.68 11.07 -12.46
CA LYS A 10 -15.49 10.00 -13.06
C LYS A 10 -15.47 8.73 -12.20
N LEU A 11 -14.33 8.36 -11.62
CA LEU A 11 -14.23 7.20 -10.73
C LEU A 11 -15.08 7.39 -9.46
N LYS A 12 -14.99 8.57 -8.84
CA LYS A 12 -15.78 8.93 -7.65
C LYS A 12 -17.29 8.92 -7.93
N GLN A 13 -17.70 9.44 -9.08
CA GLN A 13 -19.11 9.49 -9.48
C GLN A 13 -19.66 8.11 -9.83
N ASN A 14 -18.92 7.33 -10.62
CA ASN A 14 -19.43 6.06 -11.16
C ASN A 14 -19.27 4.89 -10.19
N ASN A 15 -18.24 4.89 -9.35
CA ASN A 15 -17.90 3.79 -8.45
C ASN A 15 -17.24 4.30 -7.16
N PRO A 16 -18.01 4.87 -6.21
CA PRO A 16 -17.47 5.44 -4.98
C PRO A 16 -16.66 4.42 -4.15
N GLU A 17 -17.08 3.16 -4.11
CA GLU A 17 -16.33 2.10 -3.39
C GLU A 17 -14.94 1.86 -3.98
N LYS A 18 -14.83 1.82 -5.32
CA LYS A 18 -13.55 1.66 -6.01
C LYS A 18 -12.68 2.90 -5.83
N TYR A 19 -13.29 4.08 -5.77
CA TYR A 19 -12.59 5.32 -5.49
C TYR A 19 -11.94 5.29 -4.10
N GLU A 20 -12.64 4.83 -3.06
CA GLU A 20 -12.08 4.72 -1.71
C GLU A 20 -10.91 3.73 -1.65
N LEU A 21 -11.01 2.56 -2.30
CA LEU A 21 -9.90 1.61 -2.39
C LEU A 21 -8.71 2.18 -3.18
N TRP A 22 -8.99 2.90 -4.27
CA TRP A 22 -7.95 3.55 -5.07
C TRP A 22 -7.23 4.64 -4.26
N LYS A 23 -7.99 5.49 -3.55
CA LYS A 23 -7.47 6.54 -2.69
C LYS A 23 -6.60 5.94 -1.59
N LEU A 24 -7.05 4.87 -0.95
CA LEU A 24 -6.28 4.15 0.06
C LEU A 24 -4.93 3.65 -0.50
N VAL A 25 -4.92 3.08 -1.71
CA VAL A 25 -3.68 2.66 -2.41
C VAL A 25 -2.77 3.87 -2.67
N GLN A 26 -3.31 4.98 -3.16
CA GLN A 26 -2.52 6.19 -3.40
C GLN A 26 -1.90 6.71 -2.11
N SER A 27 -2.69 6.82 -1.03
CA SER A 27 -2.21 7.32 0.25
C SER A 27 -1.13 6.42 0.86
N ILE A 28 -1.24 5.10 0.74
CA ILE A 28 -0.20 4.16 1.21
C ILE A 28 1.09 4.31 0.40
N ASN A 29 0.99 4.44 -0.93
CA ASN A 29 2.15 4.47 -1.80
C ASN A 29 2.89 5.82 -1.75
N TYR A 30 2.14 6.92 -1.69
CA TYR A 30 2.69 8.27 -1.91
C TYR A 30 2.73 9.15 -0.66
N GLY A 31 1.93 8.84 0.36
CA GLY A 31 1.92 9.63 1.58
C GLY A 31 0.53 9.73 2.19
N LEU A 32 0.48 9.76 3.52
CA LEU A 32 -0.76 9.88 4.26
C LEU A 32 -1.12 11.34 4.59
N ASP A 33 -0.31 12.32 4.20
CA ASP A 33 -0.53 13.76 4.45
C ASP A 33 -0.99 14.06 5.90
N ASN A 34 -0.28 13.48 6.88
CA ASN A 34 -0.56 13.56 8.33
C ASN A 34 -1.83 12.83 8.82
N HIS A 35 -2.52 12.09 7.96
CA HIS A 35 -3.63 11.22 8.36
C HIS A 35 -3.13 9.85 8.86
N LYS A 36 -3.85 9.27 9.82
CA LYS A 36 -3.57 7.90 10.30
C LYS A 36 -4.46 6.90 9.56
N LEU A 37 -3.87 5.77 9.18
CA LEU A 37 -4.63 4.64 8.66
C LEU A 37 -5.33 3.89 9.80
N SER A 38 -6.63 3.64 9.64
CA SER A 38 -7.35 2.72 10.52
C SER A 38 -6.93 1.29 10.25
N LYS A 39 -6.45 0.58 11.28
CA LYS A 39 -6.07 -0.84 11.18
C LYS A 39 -7.23 -1.70 10.69
N LYS A 40 -8.45 -1.47 11.20
CA LYS A 40 -9.66 -2.21 10.82
C LYS A 40 -9.96 -2.03 9.33
N GLN A 41 -10.05 -0.78 8.89
CA GLN A 41 -10.29 -0.44 7.48
C GLN A 41 -9.25 -1.07 6.55
N LEU A 42 -7.99 -1.07 6.97
CA LEU A 42 -6.89 -1.64 6.19
C LEU A 42 -6.98 -3.16 6.10
N ILE A 43 -7.37 -3.85 7.17
CA ILE A 43 -7.60 -5.31 7.16
C ILE A 43 -8.76 -5.66 6.23
N ASP A 44 -9.87 -4.93 6.33
CA ASP A 44 -11.07 -5.16 5.52
C ASP A 44 -10.79 -4.91 4.02
N ALA A 45 -10.03 -3.85 3.70
CA ALA A 45 -9.63 -3.52 2.33
C ALA A 45 -8.49 -4.39 1.78
N TRP A 46 -7.74 -5.08 2.64
CA TRP A 46 -6.51 -5.79 2.28
C TRP A 46 -6.64 -6.76 1.09
N PRO A 47 -7.69 -7.59 0.98
CA PRO A 47 -7.86 -8.53 -0.13
C PRO A 47 -7.88 -7.83 -1.50
N PHE A 48 -8.37 -6.59 -1.54
CA PHE A 48 -8.58 -5.83 -2.77
C PHE A 48 -7.36 -4.98 -3.16
N ILE A 49 -6.60 -4.50 -2.18
CA ILE A 49 -5.52 -3.52 -2.42
C ILE A 49 -4.13 -4.13 -2.44
N LYS A 50 -3.88 -5.27 -1.77
CA LYS A 50 -2.52 -5.81 -1.53
C LYS A 50 -1.67 -6.03 -2.79
N ASN A 51 -2.30 -6.24 -3.94
CA ASN A 51 -1.61 -6.46 -5.22
C ASN A 51 -1.36 -5.17 -6.02
N ARG A 52 -1.86 -4.03 -5.54
CA ARG A 52 -1.72 -2.70 -6.14
C ARG A 52 -0.80 -1.77 -5.34
N LEU A 53 -0.34 -2.23 -4.19
CA LEU A 53 0.61 -1.52 -3.34
C LEU A 53 2.04 -1.69 -3.87
N ASP A 54 2.86 -0.68 -3.62
CA ASP A 54 4.30 -0.80 -3.78
C ASP A 54 4.82 -2.01 -2.97
N PRO A 55 5.73 -2.84 -3.53
CA PRO A 55 6.19 -4.06 -2.87
C PRO A 55 6.81 -3.83 -1.48
N TYR A 56 7.54 -2.74 -1.28
CA TYR A 56 8.16 -2.42 0.01
C TYR A 56 7.13 -1.93 1.02
N LYS A 57 6.18 -1.09 0.58
CA LYS A 57 5.06 -0.64 1.43
C LYS A 57 4.17 -1.81 1.84
N LYS A 58 3.83 -2.70 0.91
CA LYS A 58 3.08 -3.94 1.17
C LYS A 58 3.77 -4.76 2.25
N ARG A 59 5.07 -5.03 2.08
CA ARG A 59 5.87 -5.80 3.04
C ARG A 59 5.89 -5.18 4.44
N ALA A 60 6.06 -3.85 4.51
CA ALA A 60 6.02 -3.12 5.78
C ALA A 60 4.66 -3.25 6.47
N LEU A 61 3.56 -3.10 5.73
CA LEU A 61 2.21 -3.29 6.27
C LEU A 61 1.95 -4.75 6.71
N GLU A 62 2.44 -5.73 5.94
CA GLU A 62 2.33 -7.14 6.29
C GLU A 62 2.99 -7.44 7.64
N TYR A 63 4.15 -6.84 7.88
CA TYR A 63 4.86 -6.93 9.15
C TYR A 63 4.12 -6.18 10.27
N LEU A 64 3.71 -4.95 10.05
CA LEU A 64 3.07 -4.12 11.10
C LEU A 64 1.75 -4.71 11.60
N ILE A 65 0.95 -5.29 10.70
CA ILE A 65 -0.40 -5.77 11.01
C ILE A 65 -0.39 -7.24 11.45
N TRP A 66 0.32 -8.11 10.73
CA TRP A 66 0.30 -9.57 10.93
C TRP A 66 1.63 -10.15 11.44
N LYS A 67 2.64 -9.32 11.72
CA LYS A 67 3.96 -9.75 12.24
C LYS A 67 4.66 -10.77 11.33
N LYS A 68 4.41 -10.69 10.02
CA LYS A 68 5.01 -11.57 9.02
C LYS A 68 6.50 -11.26 8.85
N GLN A 69 7.37 -11.96 9.57
CA GLN A 69 8.82 -11.70 9.56
C GLN A 69 9.48 -11.89 8.18
N TYR A 70 8.96 -12.80 7.35
CA TYR A 70 9.45 -13.03 5.98
C TYR A 70 9.24 -11.85 5.03
N SER A 71 8.42 -10.85 5.41
CA SER A 71 8.24 -9.63 4.62
C SER A 71 9.37 -8.62 4.84
N LEU A 72 10.19 -8.80 5.88
CA LEU A 72 11.43 -8.05 6.04
C LEU A 72 12.45 -8.58 5.03
N PRO A 73 13.26 -7.72 4.39
CA PRO A 73 14.27 -8.19 3.45
C PRO A 73 15.25 -9.14 4.17
N ASN A 74 15.49 -10.32 3.59
CA ASN A 74 16.51 -11.26 4.08
C ASN A 74 17.94 -10.70 3.94
N ASN A 75 18.15 -9.59 3.19
CA ASN A 75 19.48 -9.01 3.01
C ASN A 75 19.79 -7.94 4.08
N LEU A 76 20.18 -8.39 5.27
CA LEU A 76 20.89 -7.55 6.25
C LEU A 76 22.32 -7.18 5.81
N SER A 77 22.59 -7.10 4.50
CA SER A 77 23.93 -6.77 4.01
C SER A 77 23.85 -5.73 2.90
N PHE A 78 23.67 -4.48 3.31
CA PHE A 78 24.22 -3.36 2.56
C PHE A 78 25.75 -3.54 2.33
N TRP A 79 26.42 -4.35 3.17
CA TRP A 79 27.87 -4.59 3.19
C TRP A 79 28.38 -5.86 2.49
N ASN A 80 27.56 -6.71 1.86
CA ASN A 80 28.08 -7.90 1.15
C ASN A 80 28.44 -7.64 -0.32
N LEU A 81 28.61 -6.38 -0.73
CA LEU A 81 29.12 -6.01 -2.06
C LEU A 81 30.65 -6.05 -2.16
N SER A 82 31.35 -6.29 -1.05
CA SER A 82 32.80 -6.51 -1.05
C SER A 82 33.10 -7.98 -0.77
N LYS A 83 33.07 -8.81 -1.81
CA LYS A 83 33.87 -10.02 -1.87
C LYS A 83 34.32 -10.28 -3.30
#